data_AF-A0A7W6HS32-F1
#
_entry.id   AF-A0A7W6HS32-F1
#
_cell.length_a   1.000
_cell.length_b   1.000
_cell.length_c   1.000
_cell.angle_alpha   90.00
_cell.angle_beta   90.00
_cell.angle_gamma   90.00
#
_symmetry.space_group_name_H-M   'P 1'
#
loop_
_entity.id
_entity.type
_entity.pdbx_description
1 polymer ?
#
loop_
_entity_poly.entity_id
_entity_poly.type
_entity_poly.pdbx_seq_one_letter_code
_entity_poly.pdbx_strand_id
1 'polypeptide(L)'
;MRDAHYGFTRFDQFRKSLGIAPTMLTKRLAALTEDGLLETRRYSERPPRDEYVLTQAGRDYLPILMAIQAWGQAHCETSAVTRFLDEETGVDIEPVTIDKHTGAPIGSRPIRIVRQGEDDIVQS
;
A
#
# COMPACT_ATOMS: atom_id res chain seq x y z
N MET A 1 6.06 -0.78 3.13
CA MET A 1 5.13 0.13 2.43
C MET A 1 4.51 1.18 3.34
N ARG A 2 3.88 0.84 4.49
CA ARG A 2 3.37 1.86 5.43
C ARG A 2 4.43 2.88 5.84
N ASP A 3 5.58 2.42 6.33
CA ASP A 3 6.65 3.32 6.80
C ASP A 3 7.22 4.18 5.66
N ALA A 4 7.23 3.68 4.42
CA ALA A 4 7.65 4.46 3.25
C ALA A 4 6.66 5.60 2.95
N HIS A 5 5.36 5.38 3.17
CA HIS A 5 4.34 6.45 3.09
C HIS A 5 4.42 7.43 4.27
N TYR A 6 5.01 7.03 5.40
CA TYR A 6 5.42 7.96 6.46
C TYR A 6 6.72 8.71 6.16
N GLY A 7 7.26 8.60 4.95
CA GLY A 7 8.47 9.30 4.52
C GLY A 7 9.78 8.63 4.95
N PHE A 8 9.74 7.36 5.39
CA PHE A 8 10.95 6.64 5.72
C PHE A 8 11.63 6.23 4.41
N THR A 9 12.88 6.63 4.23
CA THR A 9 13.65 6.30 3.03
C THR A 9 14.92 5.52 3.34
N ARG A 10 15.41 5.56 4.59
CA ARG A 10 16.68 4.91 4.96
C ARG A 10 16.46 3.55 5.60
N PHE A 11 17.37 2.61 5.31
CA PHE A 11 17.35 1.25 5.89
C PHE A 11 17.23 1.24 7.41
N ASP A 12 17.98 2.10 8.11
CA ASP A 12 17.93 2.19 9.56
C ASP A 12 16.59 2.67 10.11
N GLN A 13 15.86 3.52 9.37
CA GLN A 13 14.51 3.95 9.76
C GLN A 13 13.53 2.77 9.67
N PHE A 14 13.55 2.05 8.56
CA PHE A 14 12.74 0.83 8.38
C PHE A 14 13.07 -0.23 9.44
N ARG A 15 14.35 -0.49 9.70
CA ARG A 15 14.80 -1.46 10.70
C ARG A 15 14.28 -1.12 12.10
N LYS A 16 14.40 0.15 12.50
CA LYS A 16 13.93 0.61 13.81
C LYS A 16 12.42 0.52 13.96
N SER A 17 11.65 0.81 12.91
CA SER A 17 10.19 0.78 12.97
C SER A 17 9.61 -0.64 12.95
N LEU A 18 10.13 -1.51 12.09
CA LEU A 18 9.58 -2.85 11.89
C LEU A 18 10.08 -3.86 12.93
N GLY A 19 11.23 -3.61 13.57
CA GLY A 19 11.80 -4.53 14.57
C GLY A 19 12.20 -5.91 14.00
N ILE A 20 12.33 -6.04 12.68
CA ILE A 20 12.68 -7.30 12.02
C ILE A 20 14.20 -7.46 11.83
N ALA A 21 14.62 -8.71 11.65
CA ALA A 21 16.02 -9.05 11.36
C ALA A 21 16.52 -8.33 10.08
N PRO A 22 17.76 -7.79 10.07
CA PRO A 22 18.31 -7.05 8.93
C PRO A 22 18.23 -7.82 7.61
N THR A 23 18.55 -9.11 7.61
CA THR A 23 18.50 -9.96 6.41
C THR A 23 17.09 -10.05 5.82
N MET A 24 16.07 -10.11 6.68
CA MET A 24 14.67 -10.17 6.23
C MET A 24 14.23 -8.83 5.65
N LEU A 25 14.66 -7.72 6.26
CA LEU A 25 14.40 -6.38 5.76
C LEU A 25 15.04 -6.18 4.38
N THR A 26 16.30 -6.56 4.21
CA THR A 26 17.00 -6.48 2.91
C THR A 26 16.22 -7.23 1.83
N LYS A 27 15.79 -8.47 2.11
CA LYS A 27 14.99 -9.25 1.16
C LYS A 27 13.68 -8.55 0.78
N ARG A 28 12.96 -8.00 1.76
CA ARG A 28 11.69 -7.29 1.51
C ARG A 28 11.90 -6.01 0.70
N LEU A 29 12.91 -5.22 1.01
CA LEU A 29 13.21 -4.00 0.26
C LEU A 29 13.67 -4.30 -1.17
N ALA A 30 14.46 -5.36 -1.35
CA ALA A 30 14.85 -5.84 -2.68
C ALA A 30 13.62 -6.25 -3.50
N ALA A 31 12.74 -7.09 -2.94
CA ALA A 31 11.51 -7.52 -3.62
C ALA A 31 10.61 -6.33 -3.98
N LEU A 32 10.39 -5.39 -3.06
CA LEU A 32 9.60 -4.18 -3.35
C LEU A 32 10.24 -3.28 -4.44
N THR A 33 11.56 -3.32 -4.57
CA THR A 33 12.27 -2.59 -5.62
C THR A 33 12.15 -3.31 -6.96
N GLU A 34 12.26 -4.64 -6.96
CA GLU A 34 12.07 -5.50 -8.13
C GLU A 34 10.64 -5.42 -8.67
N ASP A 35 9.64 -5.39 -7.78
CA ASP A 35 8.23 -5.20 -8.10
C ASP A 35 7.90 -3.75 -8.55
N GLY A 36 8.89 -2.86 -8.56
CA GLY A 36 8.74 -1.46 -9.01
C GLY A 36 7.93 -0.57 -8.07
N LEU A 37 7.72 -0.97 -6.81
CA LEU A 37 7.04 -0.16 -5.79
C LEU A 37 7.98 0.82 -5.10
N LEU A 38 9.27 0.47 -5.04
CA LEU A 38 10.35 1.33 -4.56
C LEU A 38 11.41 1.44 -5.65
N GLU A 39 12.18 2.53 -5.60
CA GLU A 39 13.44 2.65 -6.35
C GLU A 39 14.57 2.99 -5.38
N THR A 40 15.78 2.53 -5.71
CA THR A 40 16.98 2.87 -4.95
C THR A 40 17.60 4.13 -5.52
N ARG A 41 17.78 5.15 -4.67
CA ARG A 41 18.38 6.43 -5.06
C ARG A 41 19.63 6.70 -4.23
N ARG A 42 20.74 7.02 -4.91
CA ARG A 42 21.97 7.52 -4.28
C ARG A 42 21.77 8.99 -3.91
N TYR A 43 21.91 9.34 -2.63
CA TYR A 43 21.77 10.72 -2.17
C TYR A 43 23.08 11.34 -1.66
N SER A 44 24.11 10.54 -1.43
CA SER A 44 25.46 11.03 -1.13
C SER A 44 26.50 10.13 -1.76
N GLU A 45 27.45 10.69 -2.49
CA GLU A 45 28.55 9.92 -3.09
C GLU A 45 29.74 9.74 -2.13
N ARG A 46 29.85 10.57 -1.08
CA ARG A 46 31.01 10.60 -0.17
C ARG A 46 30.57 10.89 1.27
N PRO A 47 30.37 9.87 2.13
CA PRO A 47 30.37 8.44 1.81
C PRO A 47 29.14 8.03 0.97
N PRO A 48 29.23 6.96 0.16
CA PRO A 48 28.10 6.40 -0.58
C PRO A 48 26.92 6.09 0.36
N ARG A 49 25.77 6.72 0.11
CA ARG A 49 24.54 6.43 0.84
C ARG A 49 23.35 6.36 -0.10
N ASP A 50 22.61 5.26 0.04
CA ASP A 50 21.41 4.98 -0.73
C ASP A 50 20.16 5.11 0.16
N GLU A 51 19.06 5.43 -0.49
CA GLU A 51 17.73 5.46 0.10
C GLU A 51 16.72 4.76 -0.82
N TYR A 52 15.60 4.33 -0.25
CA TYR A 52 14.49 3.70 -0.93
C TYR A 52 13.34 4.70 -1.01
N VAL A 53 12.95 5.09 -2.22
CA VAL A 53 11.90 6.07 -2.43
C VAL A 53 10.71 5.44 -3.16
N LEU A 54 9.50 5.90 -2.84
CA LEU A 54 8.29 5.43 -3.50
C LEU A 54 8.30 5.83 -4.97
N THR A 55 8.04 4.85 -5.84
CA THR A 55 7.68 5.10 -7.24
C THR A 55 6.23 5.59 -7.32
N GLN A 56 5.75 5.88 -8.54
CA GLN A 56 4.32 6.16 -8.71
C GLN A 56 3.45 4.96 -8.34
N ALA A 57 3.81 3.76 -8.81
CA ALA A 57 3.10 2.53 -8.43
C ALA A 57 3.12 2.28 -6.91
N GLY A 58 4.24 2.60 -6.25
CA GLY A 58 4.35 2.56 -4.80
C GLY A 58 3.38 3.51 -4.09
N ARG A 59 3.21 4.74 -4.60
CA ARG A 59 2.25 5.73 -4.07
C ARG A 59 0.80 5.30 -4.31
N ASP A 60 0.51 4.75 -5.48
CA ASP A 60 -0.83 4.26 -5.85
C ASP A 60 -1.25 3.05 -5.01
N TYR A 61 -0.33 2.45 -4.24
CA TYR A 61 -0.61 1.36 -3.31
C TYR A 61 -1.23 1.82 -1.97
N LEU A 62 -1.16 3.12 -1.64
CA LEU A 62 -1.68 3.64 -0.37
C LEU A 62 -3.17 3.32 -0.11
N PRO A 63 -4.09 3.50 -1.09
CA PRO A 63 -5.51 3.21 -0.86
C PRO A 63 -5.78 1.74 -0.50
N ILE A 64 -4.97 0.81 -1.03
CA ILE A 64 -5.08 -0.63 -0.72
C ILE A 64 -4.68 -0.89 0.74
N LEU A 65 -3.62 -0.25 1.23
CA LEU A 65 -3.21 -0.35 2.62
C LEU A 65 -4.28 0.18 3.57
N MET A 66 -4.92 1.29 3.22
CA MET A 66 -6.01 1.89 4.00
C MET A 66 -7.21 0.93 4.08
N ALA A 67 -7.59 0.30 2.96
CA ALA A 67 -8.69 -0.66 2.92
C ALA A 67 -8.42 -1.90 3.79
N ILE A 68 -7.19 -2.46 3.73
CA ILE A 68 -6.79 -3.59 4.59
C ILE A 68 -6.84 -3.19 6.07
N GLN A 69 -6.39 -1.98 6.40
CA GLN A 69 -6.42 -1.49 7.77
C GLN A 69 -7.86 -1.32 8.28
N ALA A 70 -8.75 -0.72 7.48
CA ALA A 70 -10.15 -0.53 7.84
C ALA A 70 -10.87 -1.88 8.08
N TRP A 71 -10.62 -2.87 7.22
CA TRP A 71 -11.11 -4.23 7.43
C TRP A 71 -10.58 -4.84 8.74
N GLY A 72 -9.28 -4.69 9.00
CA GLY A 72 -8.67 -5.17 10.24
C GLY A 72 -9.23 -4.49 11.50
N GLN A 73 -9.52 -3.19 11.44
CA GLN A 73 -10.16 -2.45 12.54
C GLN A 73 -11.59 -2.94 12.82
N ALA A 74 -12.34 -3.29 11.78
CA ALA A 74 -13.72 -3.76 11.92
C ALA A 74 -13.81 -5.22 12.42
N HIS A 75 -12.81 -6.06 12.14
CA HIS A 75 -12.92 -7.51 12.31
C HIS A 75 -11.83 -8.19 13.13
N CYS A 76 -10.69 -7.54 13.36
CA CYS A 76 -9.65 -8.06 14.23
C CYS A 76 -9.70 -7.34 15.58
N GLU A 77 -9.51 -8.07 16.67
CA GLU A 77 -9.26 -7.51 18.02
C GLU A 77 -7.86 -6.87 18.08
N THR A 78 -7.59 -5.97 17.16
CA THR A 78 -6.34 -5.22 17.07
C THR A 78 -6.66 -3.78 17.37
N SER A 79 -6.04 -3.25 18.42
CA SER A 79 -5.92 -1.81 18.66
C SER A 79 -5.05 -1.22 17.55
N ALA A 80 -5.59 -1.03 16.35
CA ALA A 80 -4.85 -0.42 15.26
C ALA A 80 -4.49 1.02 15.64
N VAL A 81 -3.22 1.27 15.94
CA VAL A 81 -2.71 2.57 16.44
C VAL A 81 -2.53 3.60 15.32
N THR A 82 -2.53 3.15 14.07
CA THR A 82 -2.35 4.03 12.90
C THR A 82 -3.69 4.66 12.51
N ARG A 83 -3.73 5.99 12.41
CA ARG A 83 -4.85 6.73 11.82
C ARG A 83 -4.36 7.46 10.58
N PHE A 84 -5.20 7.48 9.54
CA PHE A 84 -4.96 8.29 8.36
C PHE A 84 -5.75 9.59 8.54
N LEU A 85 -5.07 10.72 8.46
CA LEU A 85 -5.68 12.04 8.59
C LEU A 85 -5.59 12.75 7.24
N ASP A 86 -6.64 13.46 6.89
CA ASP A 86 -6.61 14.43 5.82
C ASP A 86 -5.80 15.65 6.31
N GLU A 87 -4.72 15.98 5.61
CA GLU A 87 -3.76 17.00 6.08
C GLU A 87 -4.35 18.42 6.07
N GLU A 88 -5.32 18.69 5.19
CA GLU A 88 -5.94 20.00 5.05
C GLU A 88 -7.00 20.25 6.15
N THR A 89 -7.79 19.22 6.46
CA THR A 89 -8.91 19.32 7.39
C THR A 89 -8.61 18.78 8.79
N GLY A 90 -7.59 17.93 8.93
CA GLY A 90 -7.23 17.24 10.17
C GLY A 90 -8.19 16.12 10.58
N VAL A 91 -9.12 15.74 9.71
CA VAL A 91 -10.17 14.74 9.98
C VAL A 91 -9.65 13.33 9.68
N ASP A 92 -10.10 12.35 10.47
CA ASP A 92 -9.84 10.93 10.22
C ASP A 92 -10.43 10.51 8.85
N ILE A 93 -9.59 9.93 8.00
CA ILE A 93 -10.00 9.40 6.70
C ILE A 93 -10.65 8.03 6.91
N GLU A 94 -11.92 7.93 6.56
CA GLU A 94 -12.61 6.65 6.41
C GLU A 94 -12.52 6.20 4.95
N PRO A 95 -11.68 5.20 4.63
CA PRO A 95 -11.49 4.78 3.25
C PRO A 95 -12.71 4.03 2.73
N VAL A 96 -13.31 4.53 1.64
CA VAL A 96 -14.33 3.84 0.86
C VAL A 96 -13.82 3.59 -0.55
N THR A 97 -14.05 2.38 -1.07
CA THR A 97 -13.81 2.11 -2.50
C THR A 97 -15.09 2.39 -3.26
N ILE A 98 -15.03 3.23 -4.28
CA ILE A 98 -16.16 3.56 -5.15
C ILE A 98 -15.95 2.99 -6.55
N ASP A 99 -17.03 2.54 -7.18
CA ASP A 99 -17.03 2.33 -8.63
C ASP A 99 -16.99 3.68 -9.32
N LYS A 100 -15.94 3.91 -10.12
CA LYS A 100 -15.76 5.16 -10.86
C LYS A 100 -16.88 5.44 -11.88
N HIS A 101 -17.53 4.41 -12.41
CA HIS A 101 -18.57 4.58 -13.42
C HIS A 101 -19.89 5.05 -12.82
N THR A 102 -20.27 4.50 -11.66
CA THR A 102 -21.57 4.79 -11.04
C THR A 102 -21.50 5.70 -9.82
N GLY A 103 -20.31 5.91 -9.25
CA GLY A 103 -20.12 6.60 -7.98
C GLY A 103 -20.59 5.82 -6.75
N ALA A 104 -21.10 4.60 -6.93
CA ALA A 104 -21.60 3.79 -5.83
C ALA A 104 -20.45 3.14 -5.05
N PRO A 105 -20.52 3.06 -3.70
CA PRO A 105 -19.58 2.26 -2.92
C PRO A 105 -19.57 0.80 -3.39
N ILE A 106 -18.39 0.21 -3.53
CA ILE A 106 -18.25 -1.21 -3.85
C ILE A 106 -18.90 -2.03 -2.72
N GLY A 107 -19.71 -3.02 -3.10
CA GLY A 107 -20.49 -3.84 -2.16
C GLY A 107 -21.89 -3.29 -1.85
N SER A 108 -22.22 -2.04 -2.23
CA SER A 108 -23.57 -1.48 -2.06
C SER A 108 -24.59 -1.99 -3.10
N ARG A 109 -24.11 -2.61 -4.18
CA ARG A 109 -24.92 -3.18 -5.27
C ARG A 109 -24.49 -4.63 -5.51
N PRO A 110 -25.36 -5.49 -6.06
CA PRO A 110 -25.00 -6.86 -6.41
C PRO A 110 -23.79 -6.90 -7.36
N ILE A 111 -22.77 -7.66 -6.99
CA ILE A 111 -21.56 -7.85 -7.81
C ILE A 111 -21.63 -9.24 -8.43
N ARG A 112 -21.49 -9.32 -9.76
CA ARG A 112 -21.27 -10.58 -10.46
C ARG A 112 -19.81 -10.67 -10.86
N ILE A 113 -19.12 -11.71 -10.40
CA ILE A 113 -17.77 -12.02 -10.83
C ILE A 113 -17.87 -12.87 -12.10
N VAL A 114 -17.36 -12.36 -13.21
CA VAL A 114 -17.30 -13.07 -14.49
C VAL A 114 -15.84 -13.39 -14.80
N ARG A 115 -15.56 -14.61 -15.29
CA ARG A 115 -14.25 -14.96 -15.86
C ARG A 115 -14.34 -14.76 -17.37
N GLN A 116 -13.47 -13.94 -17.95
CA GLN A 116 -13.38 -13.88 -19.41
C GLN A 116 -12.89 -15.24 -19.94
N GLY A 117 -13.74 -15.93 -20.71
CA GLY A 117 -13.44 -17.22 -21.34
C GLY A 117 -14.57 -18.27 -21.33
N GLU A 118 -15.67 -18.08 -20.59
CA GLU A 118 -16.80 -19.04 -20.56
C GLU A 118 -18.01 -18.62 -21.43
N ASP A 119 -18.09 -17.36 -21.87
CA ASP A 119 -19.24 -16.85 -22.62
C ASP A 119 -19.19 -17.14 -24.15
N ASP A 120 -18.05 -17.60 -24.69
CA ASP A 120 -17.91 -17.90 -26.13
C ASP A 120 -18.46 -19.28 -26.54
N ILE A 121 -18.84 -20.13 -25.58
CA ILE A 121 -19.26 -21.53 -25.88
C ILE A 121 -20.79 -21.68 -26.01
N VAL A 122 -21.58 -20.69 -25.60
CA VAL A 122 -23.06 -20.82 -25.54
C VAL A 122 -23.79 -20.13 -26.72
N GLN A 123 -23.07 -19.56 -27.68
CA GLN A 123 -23.66 -18.92 -28.88
C GLN A 123 -23.32 -19.60 -30.22
N SER A 124 -23.11 -20.93 -30.25
CA SER A 124 -23.00 -21.71 -31.51
C SER A 124 -24.06 -22.79 -31.62
#